data_AF-A0A379MRY3-F1
#
_entry.id   AF-A0A379MRY3-F1
#
_cell.length_a   1.000
_cell.length_b   1.000
_cell.length_c   1.000
_cell.angle_alpha   90.00
_cell.angle_beta   90.00
_cell.angle_gamma   90.00
#
_symmetry.space_group_name_H-M   'P 1'
#
loop_
_entity.id
_entity.type
_entity.pdbx_description
1 polymer ?
#
loop_
_entity_poly.entity_id
_entity_poly.type
_entity_poly.pdbx_seq_one_letter_code
_entity_poly.pdbx_strand_id
1 'polypeptide(L)'
;MQWLHAKGEFSPEAMREEPAAAMIRETHALLREAMDAGVADSVIPPAMARKLDGSLFLFSGFKTAQELKEASSLLRRPDGTVKGFAEFLTDVRRIDANYNVHYLEAEYNFAVASAQMAASWAEVQEEGDRYDLQYRTMGDNHVRQKHRALNGITLPPSNPFWKKYYPPNDWGCRCTARQVRRGKFPASDPAEAMRRGDEATDSPKQKIFRFNPGIDKQLFPPKHPYYKLSQEAQEQVRKVVVELKMPDIDLEKLIPQGRVTNEHIKTVMTEHARLFPDDYRGGLIRVDIASNGQAFMSNGRFTNGKPGNILTVHSHAFRLRSGSDIVEFNPAKEVREAFAALKKGNELTFNQEYALESLWHETLHAKARGVADWSRWNNLASMQMETVNQFVARHTYPDFIARFGGEAAHQDSVLDNGYGYGTWIRNFRAILKRHRIDEAETVEALRDKLLNEPYEKVGEYAVEFLKGKGVKNAQELMENLNETKQRFEARL
;
A
#
# COMPACT_ATOMS: atom_id res chain seq x y z
N MET A 1 -26.49 -12.01 4.99
CA MET A 1 -27.31 -13.00 4.25
C MET A 1 -28.61 -12.45 3.66
N GLN A 2 -29.41 -11.64 4.36
CA GLN A 2 -30.59 -10.97 3.74
C GLN A 2 -30.22 -10.16 2.49
N TRP A 3 -29.13 -9.40 2.56
CA TRP A 3 -28.57 -8.67 1.41
C TRP A 3 -28.30 -9.57 0.19
N LEU A 4 -27.63 -10.72 0.40
CA LEU A 4 -27.33 -11.65 -0.67
C LEU A 4 -28.60 -12.30 -1.25
N HIS A 5 -29.58 -12.61 -0.40
CA HIS A 5 -30.88 -13.13 -0.83
C HIS A 5 -31.63 -12.12 -1.72
N ALA A 6 -31.62 -10.83 -1.34
CA ALA A 6 -32.24 -9.77 -2.12
C ALA A 6 -31.55 -9.55 -3.47
N LYS A 7 -30.22 -9.72 -3.56
CA LYS A 7 -29.49 -9.65 -4.84
C LYS A 7 -29.76 -10.82 -5.77
N GLY A 8 -30.10 -12.00 -5.24
CA GLY A 8 -30.41 -13.19 -6.03
C GLY A 8 -29.19 -13.92 -6.61
N GLU A 9 -28.01 -13.29 -6.63
CA GLU A 9 -26.72 -13.90 -6.95
C GLU A 9 -25.55 -13.09 -6.37
N PHE A 10 -24.37 -13.71 -6.29
CA PHE A 10 -23.12 -13.07 -5.89
C PHE A 10 -22.24 -12.78 -7.10
N SER A 11 -21.71 -11.55 -7.16
CA SER A 11 -20.57 -11.19 -7.99
C SER A 11 -19.46 -10.58 -7.11
N PRO A 12 -18.16 -10.76 -7.45
CA PRO A 12 -17.06 -10.14 -6.73
C PRO A 12 -17.19 -8.61 -6.57
N GLU A 13 -17.74 -7.91 -7.55
CA GLU A 13 -17.92 -6.46 -7.53
C GLU A 13 -18.88 -6.00 -6.43
N ALA A 14 -19.88 -6.82 -6.11
CA ALA A 14 -20.84 -6.55 -5.05
C ALA A 14 -20.20 -6.50 -3.66
N MET A 15 -18.95 -6.95 -3.52
CA MET A 15 -18.19 -6.87 -2.27
C MET A 15 -17.86 -5.43 -1.83
N ARG A 16 -18.00 -4.44 -2.72
CA ARG A 16 -17.91 -3.01 -2.36
C ARG A 16 -19.06 -2.54 -1.48
N GLU A 17 -20.20 -3.20 -1.58
CA GLU A 17 -21.41 -2.78 -0.90
C GLU A 17 -21.46 -3.30 0.54
N GLU A 18 -22.15 -2.57 1.41
CA GLU A 18 -22.53 -3.10 2.71
C GLU A 18 -23.64 -4.17 2.56
N PRO A 19 -23.56 -5.28 3.31
CA PRO A 19 -22.64 -5.57 4.42
C PRO A 19 -21.38 -6.36 4.01
N ALA A 20 -21.15 -6.64 2.72
CA ALA A 20 -20.01 -7.45 2.29
C ALA A 20 -18.67 -6.76 2.57
N ALA A 21 -18.60 -5.45 2.38
CA ALA A 21 -17.42 -4.65 2.73
C ALA A 21 -17.12 -4.71 4.24
N ALA A 22 -18.13 -4.62 5.10
CA ALA A 22 -17.96 -4.84 6.54
C ALA A 22 -17.42 -6.24 6.87
N MET A 23 -17.91 -7.31 6.23
CA MET A 23 -17.39 -8.66 6.47
C MET A 23 -15.88 -8.78 6.21
N ILE A 24 -15.36 -8.10 5.18
CA ILE A 24 -13.92 -8.06 4.87
C ILE A 24 -13.17 -7.36 6.01
N ARG A 25 -13.66 -6.19 6.43
CA ARG A 25 -13.04 -5.39 7.50
C ARG A 25 -13.05 -6.11 8.84
N GLU A 26 -14.16 -6.75 9.22
CA GLU A 26 -14.27 -7.53 10.47
C GLU A 26 -13.33 -8.74 10.45
N THR A 27 -13.30 -9.48 9.33
CA THR A 27 -12.37 -10.62 9.18
C THR A 27 -10.91 -10.14 9.27
N HIS A 28 -10.57 -9.03 8.61
CA HIS A 28 -9.23 -8.44 8.69
C HIS A 28 -8.90 -7.99 10.11
N ALA A 29 -9.80 -7.30 10.81
CA ALA A 29 -9.59 -6.84 12.18
C ALA A 29 -9.26 -8.02 13.12
N LEU A 30 -10.05 -9.09 13.08
CA LEU A 30 -9.83 -10.29 13.88
C LEU A 30 -8.48 -10.97 13.58
N LEU A 31 -8.15 -11.13 12.30
CA LEU A 31 -6.86 -11.72 11.92
C LEU A 31 -5.68 -10.77 12.18
N ARG A 32 -5.93 -9.46 12.25
CA ARG A 32 -4.92 -8.46 12.56
C ARG A 32 -4.54 -8.51 14.02
N GLU A 33 -5.51 -8.71 14.91
CA GLU A 33 -5.25 -9.03 16.31
C GLU A 33 -4.39 -10.29 16.45
N ALA A 34 -4.66 -11.32 15.63
CA ALA A 34 -3.84 -12.54 15.60
C ALA A 34 -2.39 -12.25 15.18
N MET A 35 -2.20 -11.43 14.14
CA MET A 35 -0.87 -11.01 13.69
C MET A 35 -0.13 -10.23 14.79
N ASP A 36 -0.80 -9.26 15.42
CA ASP A 36 -0.24 -8.42 16.48
C ASP A 36 0.13 -9.27 17.71
N ALA A 37 -0.71 -10.24 18.10
CA ALA A 37 -0.40 -11.21 19.15
C ALA A 37 0.82 -12.09 18.80
N GLY A 38 0.96 -12.47 17.53
CA GLY A 38 2.12 -13.23 17.06
C GLY A 38 3.44 -12.46 17.18
N VAL A 39 3.42 -11.13 17.01
CA VAL A 39 4.64 -10.32 17.06
C VAL A 39 4.82 -9.54 18.36
N ALA A 40 3.97 -9.76 19.37
CA ALA A 40 3.98 -9.01 20.62
C ALA A 40 5.35 -9.00 21.32
N ASP A 41 6.10 -10.12 21.24
CA ASP A 41 7.42 -10.29 21.85
C ASP A 41 8.58 -10.18 20.83
N SER A 42 8.36 -9.58 19.66
CA SER A 42 9.35 -9.53 18.57
C SER A 42 9.42 -8.15 17.92
N VAL A 43 10.60 -7.81 17.38
CA VAL A 43 10.78 -6.56 16.63
C VAL A 43 10.58 -6.85 15.14
N ILE A 44 9.41 -6.47 14.61
CA ILE A 44 9.13 -6.60 13.18
C ILE A 44 9.48 -5.30 12.43
N PRO A 45 10.25 -5.35 11.32
CA PRO A 45 10.49 -4.17 10.50
C PRO A 45 9.17 -3.56 9.99
N PRO A 46 8.96 -2.23 10.09
CA PRO A 46 7.70 -1.59 9.69
C PRO A 46 7.27 -1.89 8.24
N ALA A 47 8.25 -2.01 7.33
CA ALA A 47 7.99 -2.37 5.94
C ALA A 47 7.45 -3.81 5.79
N MET A 48 7.91 -4.75 6.61
CA MET A 48 7.40 -6.12 6.64
C MET A 48 5.99 -6.14 7.24
N ALA A 49 5.77 -5.47 8.38
CA ALA A 49 4.46 -5.38 9.02
C ALA A 49 3.38 -4.85 8.06
N ARG A 50 3.67 -3.78 7.31
CA ARG A 50 2.75 -3.25 6.28
C ARG A 50 2.43 -4.24 5.15
N LYS A 51 3.42 -5.05 4.73
CA LYS A 51 3.20 -6.07 3.69
C LYS A 51 2.38 -7.24 4.21
N LEU A 52 2.66 -7.72 5.42
CA LEU A 52 1.87 -8.75 6.09
C LEU A 52 0.41 -8.31 6.27
N ASP A 53 0.20 -7.10 6.79
CA ASP A 53 -1.13 -6.51 6.96
C ASP A 53 -1.88 -6.36 5.62
N GLY A 54 -1.19 -5.91 4.56
CA GLY A 54 -1.79 -5.88 3.22
C GLY A 54 -2.16 -7.25 2.68
N SER A 55 -1.32 -8.26 2.93
CA SER A 55 -1.60 -9.63 2.55
C SER A 55 -2.80 -10.21 3.31
N LEU A 56 -2.99 -9.77 4.55
CA LEU A 56 -4.09 -10.16 5.43
C LEU A 56 -5.40 -9.57 4.95
N PHE A 57 -5.44 -8.28 4.62
CA PHE A 57 -6.64 -7.64 4.06
C PHE A 57 -7.06 -8.31 2.74
N LEU A 58 -6.09 -8.67 1.90
CA LEU A 58 -6.33 -9.44 0.68
C LEU A 58 -6.89 -10.83 0.97
N PHE A 59 -6.34 -11.54 1.95
CA PHE A 59 -6.86 -12.83 2.39
C PHE A 59 -8.31 -12.72 2.87
N SER A 60 -8.64 -11.70 3.68
CA SER A 60 -10.00 -11.43 4.15
C SER A 60 -10.96 -11.20 2.97
N GLY A 61 -10.55 -10.43 1.96
CA GLY A 61 -11.33 -10.25 0.74
C GLY A 61 -11.60 -11.56 0.02
N PHE A 62 -10.58 -12.39 -0.22
CA PHE A 62 -10.78 -13.70 -0.85
C PHE A 62 -11.63 -14.67 -0.02
N LYS A 63 -11.50 -14.63 1.31
CA LYS A 63 -12.37 -15.41 2.22
C LYS A 63 -13.83 -15.01 2.04
N THR A 64 -14.13 -13.70 2.15
CA THR A 64 -15.49 -13.18 1.96
C THR A 64 -16.04 -13.51 0.58
N ALA A 65 -15.23 -13.41 -0.47
CA ALA A 65 -15.65 -13.77 -1.82
C ALA A 65 -16.07 -15.25 -1.93
N GLN A 66 -15.27 -16.14 -1.33
CA GLN A 66 -15.54 -17.57 -1.36
C GLN A 66 -16.77 -17.94 -0.53
N GLU A 67 -16.93 -17.33 0.64
CA GLU A 67 -18.10 -17.51 1.50
C GLU A 67 -19.39 -17.03 0.82
N LEU A 68 -19.39 -15.84 0.23
CA LEU A 68 -20.55 -15.30 -0.48
C LEU A 68 -20.86 -16.09 -1.75
N LYS A 69 -19.85 -16.59 -2.47
CA LYS A 69 -20.03 -17.48 -3.62
C LYS A 69 -20.68 -18.81 -3.21
N GLU A 70 -20.20 -19.42 -2.13
CA GLU A 70 -20.77 -20.68 -1.63
C GLU A 70 -22.20 -20.46 -1.12
N ALA A 71 -22.45 -19.40 -0.35
CA ALA A 71 -23.79 -19.02 0.06
C ALA A 71 -24.69 -18.76 -1.17
N SER A 72 -24.21 -18.05 -2.19
CA SER A 72 -24.98 -17.76 -3.41
C SER A 72 -25.40 -19.05 -4.15
N SER A 73 -24.56 -20.08 -4.15
CA SER A 73 -24.89 -21.38 -4.74
C SER A 73 -26.09 -22.08 -4.06
N LEU A 74 -26.40 -21.70 -2.82
CA LEU A 74 -27.53 -22.23 -2.05
C LEU A 74 -28.84 -21.48 -2.31
N LEU A 75 -28.84 -20.36 -3.04
CA LEU A 75 -30.03 -19.52 -3.27
C LEU A 75 -31.11 -20.22 -4.09
N ARG A 76 -30.74 -21.15 -4.96
CA ARG A 76 -31.66 -21.79 -5.92
C ARG A 76 -31.88 -23.26 -5.56
N ARG A 77 -33.08 -23.74 -5.85
CA ARG A 77 -33.40 -25.17 -5.86
C ARG A 77 -32.90 -25.80 -7.17
N PRO A 78 -32.83 -27.14 -7.27
CA PRO A 78 -32.41 -27.83 -8.49
C PRO A 78 -33.25 -27.48 -9.74
N ASP A 79 -34.51 -27.07 -9.55
CA ASP A 79 -35.41 -26.63 -10.63
C ASP A 79 -35.20 -25.16 -11.07
N GLY A 80 -34.20 -24.47 -10.50
CA GLY A 80 -33.86 -23.08 -10.79
C GLY A 80 -34.66 -22.04 -10.00
N THR A 81 -35.67 -22.46 -9.22
CA THR A 81 -36.48 -21.54 -8.41
C THR A 81 -35.68 -20.96 -7.25
N VAL A 82 -35.86 -19.67 -6.97
CA VAL A 82 -35.22 -19.00 -5.82
C VAL A 82 -35.90 -19.45 -4.54
N LYS A 83 -35.10 -19.87 -3.55
CA LYS A 83 -35.60 -20.27 -2.23
C LYS A 83 -36.15 -19.06 -1.48
N GLY A 84 -37.14 -19.31 -0.61
CA GLY A 84 -37.57 -18.29 0.36
C GLY A 84 -36.46 -18.00 1.37
N PHE A 85 -36.45 -16.79 1.95
CA PHE A 85 -35.36 -16.37 2.84
C PHE A 85 -35.13 -17.33 4.02
N ALA A 86 -36.19 -17.87 4.62
CA ALA A 86 -36.08 -18.80 5.76
C ALA A 86 -35.39 -20.13 5.40
N GLU A 87 -35.68 -20.67 4.22
CA GLU A 87 -35.04 -21.89 3.70
C GLU A 87 -33.57 -21.62 3.35
N PHE A 88 -33.32 -20.53 2.63
CA PHE A 88 -31.97 -20.08 2.31
C PHE A 88 -31.10 -19.87 3.56
N LEU A 89 -31.62 -19.17 4.57
CA LEU A 89 -30.92 -18.92 5.82
C LEU A 89 -30.58 -20.23 6.56
N THR A 90 -31.46 -21.22 6.50
CA THR A 90 -31.23 -22.54 7.11
C THR A 90 -30.05 -23.25 6.43
N ASP A 91 -29.97 -23.18 5.10
CA ASP A 91 -28.87 -23.78 4.36
C ASP A 91 -27.54 -23.05 4.61
N VAL A 92 -27.55 -21.72 4.63
CA VAL A 92 -26.33 -20.93 4.90
C VAL A 92 -25.81 -21.16 6.31
N ARG A 93 -26.68 -21.30 7.31
CA ARG A 93 -26.27 -21.60 8.70
C ARG A 93 -25.48 -22.91 8.82
N ARG A 94 -25.61 -23.84 7.86
CA ARG A 94 -24.83 -25.10 7.85
C ARG A 94 -23.38 -24.88 7.42
N ILE A 95 -23.11 -23.87 6.60
CA ILE A 95 -21.75 -23.51 6.18
C ILE A 95 -21.14 -22.42 7.05
N ASP A 96 -21.96 -21.59 7.70
CA ASP A 96 -21.55 -20.50 8.59
C ASP A 96 -20.59 -20.96 9.70
N ALA A 97 -20.92 -22.06 10.39
CA ALA A 97 -20.04 -22.62 11.43
C ALA A 97 -18.66 -23.05 10.88
N ASN A 98 -18.58 -23.46 9.60
CA ASN A 98 -17.29 -23.77 8.99
C ASN A 98 -16.47 -22.50 8.80
N TYR A 99 -17.01 -21.45 8.18
CA TYR A 99 -16.27 -20.22 7.89
C TYR A 99 -15.96 -19.38 9.13
N ASN A 100 -16.95 -19.22 10.00
CA ASN A 100 -16.97 -18.21 11.06
C ASN A 100 -16.67 -18.78 12.45
N VAL A 101 -16.48 -20.10 12.57
CA VAL A 101 -15.99 -20.75 13.79
C VAL A 101 -14.76 -21.60 13.48
N HIS A 102 -14.92 -22.72 12.76
CA HIS A 102 -13.86 -23.72 12.62
C HIS A 102 -12.67 -23.27 11.77
N TYR A 103 -12.93 -22.69 10.59
CA TYR A 103 -11.87 -22.17 9.72
C TYR A 103 -11.27 -20.90 10.31
N LEU A 104 -12.10 -20.00 10.84
CA LEU A 104 -11.62 -18.78 11.48
C LEU A 104 -10.68 -19.06 12.67
N GLU A 105 -10.99 -20.05 13.51
CA GLU A 105 -10.09 -20.47 14.60
C GLU A 105 -8.76 -21.03 14.06
N ALA A 106 -8.81 -21.88 13.03
CA ALA A 106 -7.59 -22.41 12.40
C ALA A 106 -6.75 -21.29 11.74
N GLU A 107 -7.42 -20.33 11.10
CA GLU A 107 -6.82 -19.17 10.44
C GLU A 107 -6.20 -18.20 11.45
N TYR A 108 -6.88 -17.92 12.56
CA TYR A 108 -6.36 -17.11 13.66
C TYR A 108 -5.06 -17.72 14.21
N ASN A 109 -5.10 -19.00 14.59
CA ASN A 109 -3.94 -19.71 15.11
C ASN A 109 -2.78 -19.76 14.10
N PHE A 110 -3.10 -19.89 12.81
CA PHE A 110 -2.09 -19.87 11.74
C PHE A 110 -1.50 -18.48 11.54
N ALA A 111 -2.31 -17.42 11.60
CA ALA A 111 -1.85 -16.03 11.50
C ALA A 111 -0.88 -15.69 12.64
N VAL A 112 -1.18 -16.08 13.89
CA VAL A 112 -0.26 -15.94 15.04
C VAL A 112 1.08 -16.62 14.74
N ALA A 113 1.05 -17.91 14.39
CA ALA A 113 2.27 -18.69 14.14
C ALA A 113 3.07 -18.16 12.94
N SER A 114 2.38 -17.77 11.86
CA SER A 114 2.99 -17.24 10.65
C SER A 114 3.65 -15.88 10.90
N ALA A 115 3.00 -15.01 11.68
CA ALA A 115 3.55 -13.71 12.06
C ALA A 115 4.80 -13.85 12.95
N GLN A 116 4.77 -14.77 13.92
CA GLN A 116 5.95 -15.13 14.73
C GLN A 116 7.12 -15.57 13.84
N MET A 117 6.85 -16.44 12.86
CA MET A 117 7.89 -16.97 11.99
C MET A 117 8.40 -15.89 11.01
N ALA A 118 7.54 -14.99 10.53
CA ALA A 118 7.94 -13.84 9.71
C ALA A 118 8.87 -12.88 10.49
N ALA A 119 8.52 -12.56 11.73
CA ALA A 119 9.36 -11.73 12.61
C ALA A 119 10.72 -12.40 12.87
N SER A 120 10.72 -13.70 13.20
CA SER A 120 11.96 -14.46 13.38
C SER A 120 12.82 -14.49 12.11
N TRP A 121 12.21 -14.52 10.91
CA TRP A 121 12.97 -14.47 9.66
C TRP A 121 13.62 -13.09 9.42
N ALA A 122 12.99 -12.00 9.88
CA ALA A 122 13.58 -10.67 9.79
C ALA A 122 14.92 -10.59 10.54
N GLU A 123 14.99 -11.16 11.74
CA GLU A 123 16.22 -11.27 12.53
C GLU A 123 17.28 -12.13 11.82
N VAL A 124 16.86 -13.28 11.29
CA VAL A 124 17.72 -14.18 10.51
C VAL A 124 18.33 -13.46 9.30
N GLN A 125 17.53 -12.64 8.61
CA GLN A 125 17.97 -11.95 7.41
C GLN A 125 19.00 -10.85 7.74
N GLU A 126 18.90 -10.21 8.90
CA GLU A 126 19.87 -9.20 9.36
C GLU A 126 21.23 -9.83 9.66
N GLU A 127 21.25 -10.99 10.31
CA GLU A 127 22.50 -11.70 10.65
C GLU A 127 23.09 -12.50 9.48
N GLY A 128 22.26 -12.82 8.48
CA GLY A 128 22.62 -13.60 7.31
C GLY A 128 23.22 -14.96 7.68
N ASP A 129 24.20 -15.40 6.90
CA ASP A 129 24.87 -16.69 7.06
C ASP A 129 25.90 -16.72 8.21
N ARG A 130 25.83 -15.78 9.18
CA ARG A 130 26.69 -15.83 10.38
C ARG A 130 26.38 -17.03 11.28
N TYR A 131 25.11 -17.45 11.30
CA TYR A 131 24.60 -18.61 12.03
C TYR A 131 23.97 -19.61 11.06
N ASP A 132 23.83 -20.86 11.49
CA ASP A 132 22.95 -21.80 10.79
C ASP A 132 21.55 -21.74 11.41
N LEU A 133 20.55 -22.16 10.67
CA LEU A 133 19.21 -22.42 11.20
C LEU A 133 19.04 -23.91 11.47
N GLN A 134 18.42 -24.24 12.60
CA GLN A 134 18.00 -25.58 12.91
C GLN A 134 16.49 -25.67 13.02
N TYR A 135 15.89 -26.58 12.26
CA TYR A 135 14.48 -26.92 12.36
C TYR A 135 14.21 -27.67 13.67
N ARG A 136 13.26 -27.22 14.46
CA ARG A 136 12.91 -27.80 15.76
C ARG A 136 11.42 -28.06 15.85
N THR A 137 11.08 -29.22 16.37
CA THR A 137 9.71 -29.55 16.76
C THR A 137 9.57 -29.41 18.28
N MET A 138 8.35 -29.20 18.77
CA MET A 138 8.08 -29.22 20.23
C MET A 138 8.33 -30.58 20.89
N GLY A 139 8.53 -31.66 20.12
CA GLY A 139 8.81 -33.00 20.64
C GLY A 139 7.64 -33.72 21.32
N ASP A 140 6.47 -33.07 21.42
CA ASP A 140 5.27 -33.64 22.05
C ASP A 140 4.47 -34.55 21.11
N ASN A 141 3.44 -35.20 21.67
CA ASN A 141 2.57 -36.12 20.94
C ASN A 141 1.62 -35.43 19.95
N HIS A 142 1.54 -34.10 19.97
CA HIS A 142 0.74 -33.31 19.01
C HIS A 142 1.56 -32.92 17.76
N VAL A 143 2.89 -33.10 17.78
CA VAL A 143 3.73 -32.97 16.59
C VAL A 143 3.43 -34.13 15.63
N ARG A 144 2.89 -33.79 14.44
CA ARG A 144 2.65 -34.72 13.33
C ARG A 144 3.90 -35.55 13.04
N GLN A 145 3.73 -36.87 12.88
CA GLN A 145 4.85 -37.79 12.63
C GLN A 145 5.72 -37.37 11.45
N LYS A 146 5.11 -36.91 10.34
CA LYS A 146 5.80 -36.40 9.16
C LYS A 146 6.75 -35.23 9.46
N HIS A 147 6.39 -34.34 10.39
CA HIS A 147 7.24 -33.19 10.74
C HIS A 147 8.40 -33.59 11.67
N ARG A 148 8.29 -34.69 12.42
CA ARG A 148 9.38 -35.19 13.28
C ARG A 148 10.63 -35.52 12.46
N ALA A 149 10.47 -35.94 11.20
CA ALA A 149 11.58 -36.21 10.28
C ALA A 149 12.39 -34.94 9.92
N LEU A 150 11.80 -33.75 10.08
CA LEU A 150 12.46 -32.47 9.85
C LEU A 150 13.27 -32.00 11.07
N ASN A 151 13.02 -32.58 12.25
CA ASN A 151 13.68 -32.16 13.48
C ASN A 151 15.20 -32.35 13.38
N GLY A 152 15.96 -31.30 13.67
CA GLY A 152 17.42 -31.31 13.62
C GLY A 152 18.01 -30.99 12.25
N ILE A 153 17.21 -30.79 11.20
CA ILE A 153 17.72 -30.25 9.93
C ILE A 153 18.42 -28.92 10.21
N THR A 154 19.73 -28.89 10.00
CA THR A 154 20.60 -27.74 10.30
C THR A 154 21.28 -27.29 9.00
N LEU A 155 20.90 -26.11 8.51
CA LEU A 155 21.32 -25.58 7.22
C LEU A 155 21.54 -24.06 7.33
N PRO A 156 22.43 -23.46 6.52
CA PRO A 156 22.57 -22.00 6.48
C PRO A 156 21.25 -21.33 6.03
N PRO A 157 20.92 -20.13 6.50
CA PRO A 157 19.74 -19.37 6.09
C PRO A 157 19.58 -19.22 4.57
N SER A 158 20.68 -19.08 3.84
CA SER A 158 20.69 -18.99 2.37
C SER A 158 20.21 -20.25 1.65
N ASN A 159 20.08 -21.39 2.34
CA ASN A 159 19.69 -22.65 1.73
C ASN A 159 18.23 -22.62 1.21
N PRO A 160 17.95 -23.10 -0.02
CA PRO A 160 16.59 -23.14 -0.59
C PRO A 160 15.55 -23.91 0.23
N PHE A 161 15.97 -24.81 1.13
CA PHE A 161 15.08 -25.50 2.07
C PHE A 161 14.19 -24.51 2.83
N TRP A 162 14.75 -23.40 3.31
CA TRP A 162 14.02 -22.39 4.08
C TRP A 162 13.04 -21.56 3.26
N LYS A 163 13.10 -21.61 1.94
CA LYS A 163 12.07 -20.98 1.08
C LYS A 163 10.79 -21.80 1.03
N LYS A 164 10.87 -23.11 1.28
CA LYS A 164 9.75 -24.05 1.12
C LYS A 164 9.28 -24.66 2.43
N TYR A 165 10.19 -24.95 3.36
CA TYR A 165 9.90 -25.75 4.55
C TYR A 165 10.19 -24.99 5.83
N TYR A 166 10.21 -23.66 5.77
CA TYR A 166 10.21 -22.83 6.96
C TYR A 166 8.82 -22.88 7.61
N PRO A 167 8.69 -23.08 8.93
CA PRO A 167 7.39 -23.16 9.57
C PRO A 167 6.55 -21.87 9.41
N PRO A 168 5.21 -21.95 9.52
CA PRO A 168 4.40 -23.15 9.81
C PRO A 168 4.12 -24.02 8.56
N ASN A 169 4.28 -25.35 8.68
CA ASN A 169 4.14 -26.30 7.56
C ASN A 169 2.81 -27.09 7.52
N ASP A 170 1.86 -26.77 8.40
CA ASP A 170 0.49 -27.30 8.41
C ASP A 170 -0.38 -26.43 9.35
N TRP A 171 -1.70 -26.62 9.35
CA TRP A 171 -2.59 -26.00 10.35
C TRP A 171 -2.22 -26.49 11.76
N GLY A 172 -2.13 -25.59 12.75
CA GLY A 172 -1.70 -25.94 14.11
C GLY A 172 -0.26 -26.50 14.18
N CYS A 173 0.63 -26.04 13.30
CA CYS A 173 2.03 -26.45 13.32
C CYS A 173 2.72 -26.06 14.63
N ARG A 174 3.43 -27.01 15.25
CA ARG A 174 4.20 -26.82 16.49
C ARG A 174 5.72 -26.89 16.22
N CYS A 175 6.13 -26.38 15.07
CA CYS A 175 7.53 -26.40 14.63
C CYS A 175 8.06 -24.96 14.53
N THR A 176 9.37 -24.81 14.70
CA THR A 176 10.07 -23.52 14.62
C THR A 176 11.43 -23.72 13.95
N ALA A 177 12.09 -22.61 13.59
CA ALA A 177 13.47 -22.59 13.15
C ALA A 177 14.25 -21.68 14.09
N ARG A 178 15.38 -22.14 14.62
CA ARG A 178 16.20 -21.39 15.57
C ARG A 178 17.60 -21.23 15.04
N GLN A 179 18.15 -20.03 15.18
CA GLN A 179 19.55 -19.79 14.89
C GLN A 179 20.43 -20.55 15.89
N VAL A 180 21.46 -21.19 15.36
CA VAL A 180 22.44 -21.96 16.12
C VAL A 180 23.84 -21.58 15.65
N ARG A 181 24.80 -21.57 16.58
CA ARG A 181 26.21 -21.36 16.24
C ARG A 181 26.65 -22.42 15.23
N ARG A 182 27.31 -21.98 14.16
CA ARG A 182 27.92 -22.86 13.17
C ARG A 182 28.81 -23.90 13.85
N GLY A 183 28.70 -25.15 13.42
CA GLY A 183 29.44 -26.28 13.98
C GLY A 183 28.96 -26.79 15.34
N LYS A 184 28.02 -26.11 16.03
CA LYS A 184 27.44 -26.62 17.29
C LYS A 184 26.59 -27.88 17.08
N PHE A 185 25.95 -28.00 15.92
CA PHE A 185 25.16 -29.15 15.52
C PHE A 185 25.65 -29.67 14.16
N PRO A 186 25.50 -30.98 13.88
CA PRO A 186 25.86 -31.53 12.58
C PRO A 186 25.09 -30.84 11.44
N ALA A 187 25.82 -30.33 10.44
CA ALA A 187 25.21 -29.83 9.23
C ALA A 187 24.48 -30.95 8.49
N SER A 188 23.27 -30.66 8.00
CA SER A 188 22.49 -31.62 7.23
C SER A 188 22.88 -31.60 5.76
N ASP A 189 22.76 -32.74 5.09
CA ASP A 189 22.87 -32.79 3.64
C ASP A 189 21.67 -32.04 3.00
N PRO A 190 21.89 -31.04 2.13
CA PRO A 190 20.81 -30.25 1.55
C PRO A 190 19.81 -31.07 0.71
N ALA A 191 20.27 -32.09 -0.02
CA ALA A 191 19.40 -32.89 -0.88
C ALA A 191 18.49 -33.80 -0.04
N GLU A 192 19.06 -34.42 0.99
CA GLU A 192 18.33 -35.18 2.00
C GLU A 192 17.28 -34.31 2.72
N ALA A 193 17.67 -33.12 3.16
CA ALA A 193 16.77 -32.19 3.83
C ALA A 193 15.59 -31.79 2.92
N MET A 194 15.87 -31.47 1.65
CA MET A 194 14.84 -31.19 0.66
C MET A 194 13.89 -32.38 0.46
N ARG A 195 14.42 -33.61 0.31
CA ARG A 195 13.59 -34.82 0.16
C ARG A 195 12.66 -35.02 1.36
N ARG A 196 13.17 -34.88 2.59
CA ARG A 196 12.35 -34.97 3.80
C ARG A 196 11.26 -33.89 3.86
N GLY A 197 11.59 -32.66 3.46
CA GLY A 197 10.60 -31.58 3.33
C GLY A 197 9.50 -31.91 2.32
N ASP A 198 9.89 -32.49 1.17
CA ASP A 198 8.97 -32.92 0.13
C ASP A 198 8.03 -34.03 0.64
N GLU A 199 8.56 -35.06 1.29
CA GLU A 199 7.83 -36.17 1.91
C GLU A 199 6.90 -35.68 3.05
N ALA A 200 7.36 -34.72 3.85
CA ALA A 200 6.58 -34.16 4.95
C ALA A 200 5.34 -33.39 4.48
N THR A 201 5.36 -32.90 3.24
CA THR A 201 4.30 -32.07 2.64
C THR A 201 3.85 -32.58 1.27
N ASP A 202 3.78 -33.91 1.09
CA ASP A 202 3.56 -34.58 -0.18
C ASP A 202 2.14 -34.41 -0.76
N SER A 203 1.12 -34.33 0.11
CA SER A 203 -0.28 -34.25 -0.31
C SER A 203 -0.64 -32.88 -0.88
N PRO A 204 -1.60 -32.77 -1.82
CA PRO A 204 -2.03 -31.48 -2.37
C PRO A 204 -2.47 -30.46 -1.31
N LYS A 205 -3.09 -30.93 -0.22
CA LYS A 205 -3.51 -30.08 0.92
C LYS A 205 -2.31 -29.55 1.71
N GLN A 206 -1.22 -30.32 1.81
CA GLN A 206 -0.02 -29.90 2.54
C GLN A 206 0.93 -29.06 1.69
N LYS A 207 0.95 -29.28 0.37
CA LYS A 207 1.78 -28.51 -0.57
C LYS A 207 1.52 -27.00 -0.56
N ILE A 208 0.35 -26.55 -0.07
CA ILE A 208 0.07 -25.12 0.06
C ILE A 208 1.00 -24.46 1.08
N PHE A 209 1.38 -25.16 2.14
CA PHE A 209 2.27 -24.65 3.20
C PHE A 209 3.75 -24.61 2.81
N ARG A 210 4.06 -24.80 1.52
CA ARG A 210 5.42 -24.69 1.00
C ARG A 210 5.78 -23.25 0.67
N PHE A 211 5.95 -22.43 1.70
CA PHE A 211 6.26 -21.01 1.59
C PHE A 211 7.01 -20.54 2.85
N ASN A 212 7.51 -19.31 2.84
CA ASN A 212 8.16 -18.68 3.99
C ASN A 212 7.52 -17.32 4.27
N PRO A 213 6.80 -17.15 5.40
CA PRO A 213 6.10 -15.91 5.71
C PRO A 213 6.96 -14.65 5.69
N GLY A 214 8.25 -14.74 6.05
CA GLY A 214 9.18 -13.62 6.05
C GLY A 214 9.72 -13.26 4.67
N ILE A 215 10.00 -14.26 3.83
CA ILE A 215 10.47 -14.05 2.45
C ILE A 215 9.31 -13.58 1.56
N ASP A 216 8.18 -14.29 1.62
CA ASP A 216 7.01 -14.03 0.80
C ASP A 216 6.24 -12.80 1.29
N LYS A 217 6.48 -12.37 2.54
CA LYS A 217 5.82 -11.23 3.20
C LYS A 217 4.31 -11.38 3.17
N GLN A 218 3.84 -12.60 3.40
CA GLN A 218 2.44 -12.99 3.42
C GLN A 218 2.19 -13.94 4.59
N LEU A 219 1.08 -13.75 5.32
CA LEU A 219 0.75 -14.63 6.45
C LEU A 219 0.20 -15.98 6.01
N PHE A 220 -0.66 -16.02 4.99
CA PHE A 220 -1.32 -17.24 4.54
C PHE A 220 -0.65 -17.86 3.31
N PRO A 221 -0.78 -19.18 3.09
CA PRO A 221 -0.25 -19.84 1.90
C PRO A 221 -0.60 -19.13 0.58
N PRO A 222 0.35 -18.84 -0.33
CA PRO A 222 0.05 -18.20 -1.62
C PRO A 222 -0.83 -19.06 -2.55
N LYS A 223 -0.97 -20.35 -2.23
CA LYS A 223 -1.84 -21.31 -2.93
C LYS A 223 -3.07 -21.70 -2.10
N HIS A 224 -3.51 -20.82 -1.19
CA HIS A 224 -4.67 -21.07 -0.34
C HIS A 224 -5.95 -21.36 -1.17
N PRO A 225 -6.84 -22.27 -0.73
CA PRO A 225 -8.09 -22.58 -1.44
C PRO A 225 -8.99 -21.37 -1.74
N TYR A 226 -8.99 -20.33 -0.91
CA TYR A 226 -9.76 -19.10 -1.16
C TYR A 226 -9.34 -18.35 -2.43
N TYR A 227 -8.11 -18.57 -2.91
CA TYR A 227 -7.66 -17.99 -4.18
C TYR A 227 -8.16 -18.78 -5.40
N LYS A 228 -8.86 -19.91 -5.22
CA LYS A 228 -9.39 -20.73 -6.33
C LYS A 228 -10.69 -20.17 -6.91
N LEU A 229 -10.62 -18.97 -7.45
CA LEU A 229 -11.65 -18.34 -8.27
C LEU A 229 -11.23 -18.35 -9.75
N SER A 230 -12.15 -18.04 -10.68
CA SER A 230 -11.77 -17.76 -12.07
C SER A 230 -10.79 -16.58 -12.09
N GLN A 231 -9.95 -16.48 -13.12
CA GLN A 231 -8.98 -15.37 -13.22
C GLN A 231 -9.67 -14.00 -13.15
N GLU A 232 -10.78 -13.84 -13.86
CA GLU A 232 -11.60 -12.64 -13.82
C GLU A 232 -12.09 -12.32 -12.39
N ALA A 233 -12.63 -13.31 -11.68
CA ALA A 233 -13.09 -13.09 -10.31
C ALA A 233 -11.93 -12.77 -9.36
N GLN A 234 -10.74 -13.35 -9.55
CA GLN A 234 -9.57 -12.99 -8.74
C GLN A 234 -9.16 -11.54 -8.95
N GLU A 235 -9.17 -11.07 -10.20
CA GLU A 235 -8.83 -9.68 -10.53
C GLU A 235 -9.84 -8.72 -9.90
N GLN A 236 -11.13 -9.03 -10.00
CA GLN A 236 -12.18 -8.21 -9.40
C GLN A 236 -12.08 -8.17 -7.87
N VAL A 237 -11.85 -9.30 -7.20
CA VAL A 237 -11.61 -9.31 -5.74
C VAL A 237 -10.41 -8.45 -5.39
N ARG A 238 -9.29 -8.56 -6.13
CA ARG A 238 -8.10 -7.71 -5.88
C ARG A 238 -8.42 -6.24 -6.01
N LYS A 239 -9.13 -5.85 -7.07
CA LYS A 239 -9.56 -4.46 -7.30
C LYS A 239 -10.40 -3.94 -6.14
N VAL A 240 -11.45 -4.68 -5.75
CA VAL A 240 -12.32 -4.32 -4.62
C VAL A 240 -11.54 -4.20 -3.32
N VAL A 241 -10.66 -5.15 -3.03
CA VAL A 241 -9.83 -5.14 -1.81
C VAL A 241 -8.90 -3.93 -1.80
N VAL A 242 -8.28 -3.57 -2.93
CA VAL A 242 -7.40 -2.39 -2.99
C VAL A 242 -8.19 -1.12 -2.67
N GLU A 243 -9.36 -0.96 -3.28
CA GLU A 243 -10.27 0.17 -3.03
C GLU A 243 -10.70 0.22 -1.55
N LEU A 244 -11.21 -0.90 -1.00
CA LEU A 244 -11.68 -0.97 0.40
C LEU A 244 -10.57 -0.84 1.45
N LYS A 245 -9.31 -1.12 1.10
CA LYS A 245 -8.17 -1.00 2.02
C LYS A 245 -7.82 0.47 2.28
N MET A 246 -8.17 1.37 1.37
CA MET A 246 -8.01 2.79 1.59
C MET A 246 -9.14 3.21 2.55
N PRO A 247 -8.85 3.65 3.79
CA PRO A 247 -9.91 4.14 4.64
C PRO A 247 -10.49 5.39 3.98
N ASP A 248 -11.72 5.28 3.49
CA ASP A 248 -12.42 6.38 2.84
C ASP A 248 -12.68 7.49 3.86
N ILE A 249 -12.26 8.69 3.48
CA ILE A 249 -12.61 9.93 4.17
C ILE A 249 -14.06 10.24 3.79
N ASP A 250 -14.97 9.95 4.72
CA ASP A 250 -16.40 10.19 4.56
C ASP A 250 -16.72 11.70 4.50
N LEU A 251 -16.72 12.24 3.29
CA LEU A 251 -17.03 13.65 3.03
C LEU A 251 -18.48 14.01 3.40
N GLU A 252 -19.42 13.07 3.38
CA GLU A 252 -20.80 13.35 3.81
C GLU A 252 -20.87 13.66 5.29
N LYS A 253 -20.13 12.90 6.09
CA LYS A 253 -20.01 13.11 7.54
C LYS A 253 -19.23 14.38 7.89
N LEU A 254 -18.13 14.66 7.19
CA LEU A 254 -17.24 15.78 7.51
C LEU A 254 -17.76 17.14 7.01
N ILE A 255 -18.60 17.12 5.97
CA ILE A 255 -19.18 18.31 5.35
C ILE A 255 -20.70 18.17 5.46
N PRO A 256 -21.33 18.58 6.58
CA PRO A 256 -22.78 18.51 6.71
C PRO A 256 -23.49 19.41 5.68
N GLN A 257 -24.83 19.30 5.58
CA GLN A 257 -25.62 20.01 4.57
C GLN A 257 -25.26 21.51 4.46
N GLY A 258 -25.10 22.00 3.23
CA GLY A 258 -24.77 23.40 2.95
C GLY A 258 -23.59 23.58 2.00
N ARG A 259 -23.12 24.82 1.87
CA ARG A 259 -21.98 25.18 1.02
C ARG A 259 -20.67 24.75 1.66
N VAL A 260 -19.74 24.21 0.86
CA VAL A 260 -18.39 23.90 1.34
C VAL A 260 -17.64 25.20 1.68
N THR A 261 -17.02 25.27 2.86
CA THR A 261 -16.32 26.45 3.38
C THR A 261 -14.84 26.15 3.59
N ASN A 262 -14.06 27.19 3.93
CA ASN A 262 -12.63 27.04 4.19
C ASN A 262 -12.37 26.18 5.44
N GLU A 263 -13.28 26.19 6.42
CA GLU A 263 -13.19 25.32 7.60
C GLU A 263 -13.31 23.84 7.21
N HIS A 264 -14.11 23.51 6.19
CA HIS A 264 -14.20 22.13 5.70
C HIS A 264 -12.89 21.64 5.09
N ILE A 265 -12.06 22.51 4.49
CA ILE A 265 -10.70 22.10 4.06
C ILE A 265 -9.91 21.62 5.27
N LYS A 266 -9.94 22.39 6.36
CA LYS A 266 -9.22 22.05 7.60
C LYS A 266 -9.74 20.76 8.21
N THR A 267 -11.05 20.59 8.30
CA THR A 267 -11.69 19.38 8.82
C THR A 267 -11.29 18.14 8.02
N VAL A 268 -11.43 18.21 6.69
CA VAL A 268 -11.13 17.10 5.79
C VAL A 268 -9.66 16.71 5.86
N MET A 269 -8.75 17.68 5.83
CA MET A 269 -7.31 17.41 5.89
C MET A 269 -6.82 16.99 7.29
N THR A 270 -7.53 17.41 8.35
CA THR A 270 -7.28 16.88 9.71
C THR A 270 -7.71 15.42 9.81
N GLU A 271 -8.86 15.05 9.23
CA GLU A 271 -9.30 13.65 9.18
C GLU A 271 -8.37 12.79 8.31
N HIS A 272 -7.89 13.34 7.18
CA HIS A 272 -6.85 12.71 6.37
C HIS A 272 -5.61 12.40 7.22
N ALA A 273 -5.10 13.36 8.00
CA ALA A 273 -3.95 13.12 8.88
C ALA A 273 -4.25 12.11 10.00
N ARG A 274 -5.50 12.02 10.48
CA ARG A 274 -5.91 11.01 11.46
C ARG A 274 -5.89 9.59 10.89
N LEU A 275 -6.38 9.42 9.65
CA LEU A 275 -6.44 8.12 8.97
C LEU A 275 -5.12 7.72 8.33
N PHE A 276 -4.31 8.70 7.91
CA PHE A 276 -3.03 8.52 7.22
C PHE A 276 -1.88 9.28 7.95
N PRO A 277 -1.58 8.96 9.22
CA PRO A 277 -0.58 9.69 10.00
C PRO A 277 0.84 9.60 9.41
N ASP A 278 1.14 8.52 8.68
CA ASP A 278 2.43 8.31 8.00
C ASP A 278 2.71 9.32 6.87
N ASP A 279 1.70 10.09 6.43
CA ASP A 279 1.89 11.16 5.45
C ASP A 279 2.38 12.48 6.06
N TYR A 280 2.49 12.54 7.39
CA TYR A 280 2.93 13.74 8.11
C TYR A 280 4.05 13.36 9.09
N ARG A 281 5.31 13.46 8.66
CA ARG A 281 6.45 13.19 9.55
C ARG A 281 6.46 14.22 10.69
N GLY A 282 6.27 13.75 11.92
CA GLY A 282 6.09 14.61 13.10
C GLY A 282 4.65 15.06 13.35
N GLY A 283 3.68 14.55 12.57
CA GLY A 283 2.25 14.87 12.69
C GLY A 283 1.83 16.14 11.94
N LEU A 284 0.53 16.27 11.69
CA LEU A 284 -0.10 17.50 11.22
C LEU A 284 -0.55 18.32 12.44
N ILE A 285 -0.06 19.54 12.56
CA ILE A 285 -0.40 20.44 13.68
C ILE A 285 -1.73 21.12 13.40
N ARG A 286 -1.86 21.71 12.21
CA ARG A 286 -3.07 22.38 11.74
C ARG A 286 -3.03 22.62 10.24
N VAL A 287 -4.17 23.08 9.74
CA VAL A 287 -4.35 23.53 8.36
C VAL A 287 -4.77 24.99 8.39
N ASP A 288 -4.00 25.85 7.74
CA ASP A 288 -4.19 27.30 7.69
C ASP A 288 -4.75 27.73 6.31
N ILE A 289 -5.45 28.87 6.30
CA ILE A 289 -5.98 29.50 5.10
C ILE A 289 -5.44 30.92 5.03
N ALA A 290 -4.65 31.21 4.01
CA ALA A 290 -4.01 32.51 3.83
C ALA A 290 -4.64 33.28 2.66
N SER A 291 -4.79 34.60 2.78
CA SER A 291 -5.39 35.43 1.73
C SER A 291 -4.37 36.07 0.77
N ASN A 292 -3.08 35.94 1.04
CA ASN A 292 -2.02 36.52 0.23
C ASN A 292 -1.71 35.66 -1.01
N GLY A 293 -1.08 36.26 -2.03
CA GLY A 293 -0.71 35.61 -3.29
C GLY A 293 0.73 35.10 -3.35
N GLN A 294 1.36 34.72 -2.23
CA GLN A 294 2.77 34.29 -2.23
C GLN A 294 2.98 32.90 -2.82
N ALA A 295 2.01 32.00 -2.66
CA ALA A 295 2.03 30.64 -3.18
C ALA A 295 0.59 30.15 -3.41
N PHE A 296 0.43 29.00 -4.09
CA PHE A 296 -0.87 28.33 -4.13
C PHE A 296 -1.16 27.61 -2.82
N MET A 297 -0.17 26.83 -2.36
CA MET A 297 -0.16 26.11 -1.09
C MET A 297 1.27 26.10 -0.56
N SER A 298 1.43 25.78 0.72
CA SER A 298 2.75 25.60 1.33
C SER A 298 2.69 24.69 2.55
N ASN A 299 3.80 24.01 2.82
CA ASN A 299 4.01 23.26 4.05
C ASN A 299 5.08 23.91 4.93
N GLY A 300 4.68 24.38 6.11
CA GLY A 300 5.59 24.80 7.18
C GLY A 300 6.03 23.60 8.02
N ARG A 301 7.34 23.46 8.24
CA ARG A 301 7.91 22.40 9.08
C ARG A 301 8.44 23.05 10.36
N PHE A 302 8.10 22.49 11.50
CA PHE A 302 8.42 22.95 12.86
C PHE A 302 7.57 24.12 13.39
N THR A 303 7.09 23.98 14.62
CA THR A 303 6.53 25.08 15.42
C THR A 303 7.16 25.07 16.80
N ASN A 304 7.64 26.22 17.27
CA ASN A 304 8.24 26.37 18.60
C ASN A 304 9.35 25.33 18.90
N GLY A 305 10.14 24.96 17.89
CA GLY A 305 11.24 23.99 18.02
C GLY A 305 10.82 22.51 18.07
N LYS A 306 9.53 22.18 17.91
CA LYS A 306 9.06 20.78 17.83
C LYS A 306 8.77 20.37 16.38
N PRO A 307 9.12 19.13 15.97
CA PRO A 307 8.71 18.57 14.68
C PRO A 307 7.19 18.57 14.53
N GLY A 308 6.72 18.90 13.33
CA GLY A 308 5.31 18.91 12.96
C GLY A 308 5.07 19.80 11.75
N ASN A 309 3.92 19.62 11.11
CA ASN A 309 3.61 20.22 9.81
C ASN A 309 2.42 21.18 9.90
N ILE A 310 2.50 22.31 9.19
CA ILE A 310 1.39 23.23 8.96
C ILE A 310 1.16 23.31 7.46
N LEU A 311 0.05 22.74 7.01
CA LEU A 311 -0.39 22.93 5.62
C LEU A 311 -1.13 24.26 5.49
N THR A 312 -0.79 25.07 4.50
CA THR A 312 -1.46 26.34 4.22
C THR A 312 -2.03 26.33 2.82
N VAL A 313 -3.32 26.62 2.67
CA VAL A 313 -3.98 26.77 1.37
C VAL A 313 -4.34 28.24 1.14
N HIS A 314 -3.93 28.80 0.00
CA HIS A 314 -4.16 30.22 -0.28
C HIS A 314 -5.51 30.47 -0.95
N SER A 315 -6.20 31.53 -0.54
CA SER A 315 -7.48 31.97 -1.09
C SER A 315 -7.34 33.17 -2.06
N HIS A 316 -6.13 33.47 -2.51
CA HIS A 316 -5.87 34.48 -3.53
C HIS A 316 -6.20 33.93 -4.92
N ALA A 317 -6.77 34.75 -5.80
CA ALA A 317 -7.08 34.37 -7.18
C ALA A 317 -5.91 34.75 -8.09
N PHE A 318 -5.31 33.75 -8.75
CA PHE A 318 -4.20 33.91 -9.66
C PHE A 318 -4.69 33.93 -11.10
N ARG A 319 -4.13 34.81 -11.93
CA ARG A 319 -4.38 34.84 -13.37
C ARG A 319 -3.27 34.06 -14.06
N LEU A 320 -3.59 32.86 -14.54
CA LEU A 320 -2.64 31.91 -15.09
C LEU A 320 -2.86 31.76 -16.59
N ARG A 321 -1.78 31.51 -17.33
CA ARG A 321 -1.87 31.22 -18.77
C ARG A 321 -2.13 29.73 -18.96
N SER A 322 -3.18 29.39 -19.70
CA SER A 322 -3.46 28.02 -20.14
C SER A 322 -3.58 28.04 -21.66
N GLY A 323 -2.52 27.61 -22.36
CA GLY A 323 -2.43 27.78 -23.81
C GLY A 323 -2.47 29.25 -24.26
N SER A 324 -3.48 29.61 -25.06
CA SER A 324 -3.78 30.98 -25.48
C SER A 324 -4.58 31.78 -24.45
N ASP A 325 -5.21 31.10 -23.49
CA ASP A 325 -6.23 31.68 -22.64
C ASP A 325 -5.65 32.11 -21.29
N ILE A 326 -6.33 33.04 -20.63
CA ILE A 326 -6.05 33.41 -19.24
C ILE A 326 -7.16 32.84 -18.38
N VAL A 327 -6.80 31.96 -17.47
CA VAL A 327 -7.71 31.33 -16.52
C VAL A 327 -7.47 31.89 -15.13
N GLU A 328 -8.56 32.03 -14.37
CA GLU A 328 -8.47 32.36 -12.95
C GLU A 328 -8.39 31.07 -12.13
N PHE A 329 -7.44 31.01 -11.20
CA PHE A 329 -7.23 29.88 -10.31
C PHE A 329 -7.14 30.36 -8.87
N ASN A 330 -8.06 29.92 -8.01
CA ASN A 330 -8.04 30.23 -6.58
C ASN A 330 -7.93 28.93 -5.78
N PRO A 331 -6.76 28.60 -5.20
CA PRO A 331 -6.50 27.28 -4.62
C PRO A 331 -7.56 26.86 -3.58
N ALA A 332 -7.88 27.73 -2.62
CA ALA A 332 -8.89 27.42 -1.60
C ALA A 332 -10.31 27.29 -2.17
N LYS A 333 -10.66 28.04 -3.23
CA LYS A 333 -11.93 27.84 -3.94
C LYS A 333 -11.96 26.48 -4.63
N GLU A 334 -10.93 26.16 -5.40
CA GLU A 334 -10.88 24.92 -6.19
C GLU A 334 -10.84 23.68 -5.29
N VAL A 335 -10.13 23.69 -4.15
CA VAL A 335 -10.18 22.59 -3.17
C VAL A 335 -11.59 22.41 -2.59
N ARG A 336 -12.28 23.50 -2.23
CA ARG A 336 -13.67 23.41 -1.72
C ARG A 336 -14.61 22.85 -2.75
N GLU A 337 -14.50 23.30 -3.99
CA GLU A 337 -15.33 22.84 -5.08
C GLU A 337 -15.01 21.39 -5.45
N ALA A 338 -13.75 20.97 -5.35
CA ALA A 338 -13.34 19.57 -5.50
C ALA A 338 -14.01 18.70 -4.43
N PHE A 339 -13.91 19.05 -3.15
CA PHE A 339 -14.61 18.29 -2.09
C PHE A 339 -16.12 18.31 -2.24
N ALA A 340 -16.71 19.40 -2.75
CA ALA A 340 -18.13 19.46 -3.06
C ALA A 340 -18.53 18.51 -4.21
N ALA A 341 -17.69 18.38 -5.23
CA ALA A 341 -17.89 17.48 -6.37
C ALA A 341 -17.72 16.02 -5.94
N LEU A 342 -16.63 15.70 -5.23
CA LEU A 342 -16.35 14.35 -4.70
C LEU A 342 -17.48 13.86 -3.78
N LYS A 343 -17.94 14.71 -2.87
CA LYS A 343 -19.10 14.40 -2.01
C LYS A 343 -20.35 14.00 -2.81
N LYS A 344 -20.53 14.55 -4.01
CA LYS A 344 -21.69 14.26 -4.88
C LYS A 344 -21.42 13.14 -5.89
N GLY A 345 -20.21 12.57 -5.91
CA GLY A 345 -19.78 11.62 -6.94
C GLY A 345 -19.64 12.25 -8.33
N ASN A 346 -19.41 13.56 -8.41
CA ASN A 346 -19.22 14.26 -9.69
C ASN A 346 -17.76 14.20 -10.12
N GLU A 347 -17.54 14.14 -11.44
CA GLU A 347 -16.22 14.31 -12.04
C GLU A 347 -15.62 15.69 -11.66
N LEU A 348 -14.33 15.71 -11.34
CA LEU A 348 -13.59 16.92 -11.03
C LEU A 348 -13.29 17.70 -12.30
N THR A 349 -13.29 19.03 -12.22
CA THR A 349 -12.69 19.84 -13.30
C THR A 349 -11.17 19.81 -13.24
N PHE A 350 -10.50 20.18 -14.32
CA PHE A 350 -9.02 20.31 -14.34
C PHE A 350 -8.48 21.15 -13.17
N ASN A 351 -9.10 22.30 -12.87
CA ASN A 351 -8.64 23.17 -11.78
C ASN A 351 -8.86 22.54 -10.40
N GLN A 352 -9.98 21.85 -10.20
CA GLN A 352 -10.27 21.14 -8.95
C GLN A 352 -9.27 20.01 -8.73
N GLU A 353 -9.02 19.22 -9.77
CA GLU A 353 -8.07 18.12 -9.73
C GLU A 353 -6.62 18.61 -9.53
N TYR A 354 -6.21 19.65 -10.25
CA TYR A 354 -4.91 20.28 -10.08
C TYR A 354 -4.71 20.90 -8.69
N ALA A 355 -5.78 21.43 -8.07
CA ALA A 355 -5.72 21.92 -6.70
C ALA A 355 -5.51 20.77 -5.69
N LEU A 356 -6.12 19.61 -5.90
CA LEU A 356 -5.87 18.42 -5.07
C LEU A 356 -4.45 17.85 -5.30
N GLU A 357 -3.94 17.90 -6.53
CA GLU A 357 -2.53 17.58 -6.82
C GLU A 357 -1.57 18.51 -6.08
N SER A 358 -1.85 19.82 -6.07
CA SER A 358 -1.05 20.81 -5.34
C SER A 358 -1.09 20.55 -3.82
N LEU A 359 -2.24 20.11 -3.29
CA LEU A 359 -2.35 19.74 -1.88
C LEU A 359 -1.57 18.46 -1.55
N TRP A 360 -1.55 17.51 -2.50
CA TRP A 360 -0.75 16.30 -2.39
C TRP A 360 0.76 16.61 -2.45
N HIS A 361 1.20 17.53 -3.31
CA HIS A 361 2.57 18.03 -3.37
C HIS A 361 3.06 18.52 -1.99
N GLU A 362 2.26 19.34 -1.30
CA GLU A 362 2.60 19.82 0.05
C GLU A 362 2.58 18.70 1.09
N THR A 363 1.69 17.72 0.92
CA THR A 363 1.62 16.54 1.79
C THR A 363 2.86 15.66 1.61
N LEU A 364 3.39 15.51 0.40
CA LEU A 364 4.67 14.84 0.17
C LEU A 364 5.83 15.58 0.87
N HIS A 365 5.83 16.91 0.86
CA HIS A 365 6.78 17.67 1.68
C HIS A 365 6.64 17.41 3.18
N ALA A 366 5.40 17.31 3.67
CA ALA A 366 5.14 16.99 5.07
C ALA A 366 5.64 15.60 5.46
N LYS A 367 5.53 14.64 4.54
CA LYS A 367 6.00 13.25 4.69
C LYS A 367 7.52 13.11 4.66
N ALA A 368 8.17 13.87 3.79
CA ALA A 368 9.59 13.67 3.48
C ALA A 368 10.54 13.98 4.65
N ARG A 369 11.84 13.71 4.51
CA ARG A 369 12.80 13.95 5.61
C ARG A 369 13.12 15.42 5.82
N GLY A 370 13.11 16.19 4.74
CA GLY A 370 13.51 17.60 4.74
C GLY A 370 15.03 17.76 4.60
N VAL A 371 15.48 19.00 4.74
CA VAL A 371 16.91 19.35 4.68
C VAL A 371 17.61 18.87 5.95
N ALA A 372 18.73 18.16 5.81
CA ALA A 372 19.57 17.78 6.95
C ALA A 372 20.79 18.70 7.09
N ASP A 373 21.41 19.08 5.96
CA ASP A 373 22.55 20.01 5.91
C ASP A 373 22.19 21.29 5.14
N TRP A 374 21.87 22.35 5.89
CA TRP A 374 21.53 23.66 5.34
C TRP A 374 22.68 24.33 4.59
N SER A 375 23.94 23.95 4.83
CA SER A 375 25.08 24.52 4.09
C SER A 375 25.12 24.07 2.63
N ARG A 376 24.50 22.94 2.32
CA ARG A 376 24.36 22.39 0.97
C ARG A 376 23.04 22.78 0.30
N TRP A 377 22.12 23.42 1.03
CA TRP A 377 20.85 23.87 0.49
C TRP A 377 21.02 25.18 -0.28
N ASN A 378 20.80 25.12 -1.60
CA ASN A 378 20.93 26.26 -2.50
C ASN A 378 19.84 26.22 -3.59
N ASN A 379 19.82 27.23 -4.46
CA ASN A 379 18.79 27.36 -5.50
C ASN A 379 18.74 26.15 -6.45
N LEU A 380 19.89 25.55 -6.76
CA LEU A 380 19.96 24.38 -7.64
C LEU A 380 19.40 23.14 -6.94
N ALA A 381 19.83 22.87 -5.71
CA ALA A 381 19.31 21.76 -4.91
C ALA A 381 17.79 21.87 -4.68
N SER A 382 17.32 23.09 -4.41
CA SER A 382 15.90 23.41 -4.30
C SER A 382 15.14 23.12 -5.60
N MET A 383 15.58 23.67 -6.73
CA MET A 383 14.96 23.43 -8.04
C MET A 383 14.87 21.95 -8.38
N GLN A 384 15.96 21.19 -8.17
CA GLN A 384 15.98 19.75 -8.46
C GLN A 384 15.06 18.96 -7.52
N MET A 385 15.06 19.27 -6.23
CA MET A 385 14.17 18.64 -5.26
C MET A 385 12.70 18.93 -5.58
N GLU A 386 12.35 20.19 -5.85
CA GLU A 386 10.99 20.59 -6.25
C GLU A 386 10.56 19.92 -7.56
N THR A 387 11.47 19.77 -8.51
CA THR A 387 11.19 19.04 -9.76
C THR A 387 10.84 17.59 -9.47
N VAL A 388 11.59 16.90 -8.60
CA VAL A 388 11.30 15.52 -8.20
C VAL A 388 9.99 15.44 -7.41
N ASN A 389 9.76 16.35 -6.46
CA ASN A 389 8.53 16.39 -5.65
C ASN A 389 7.29 16.56 -6.52
N GLN A 390 7.30 17.56 -7.41
CA GLN A 390 6.19 17.82 -8.32
C GLN A 390 6.01 16.68 -9.35
N PHE A 391 7.10 16.09 -9.86
CA PHE A 391 7.01 14.94 -10.76
C PHE A 391 6.31 13.76 -10.07
N VAL A 392 6.70 13.43 -8.83
CA VAL A 392 6.06 12.36 -8.05
C VAL A 392 4.61 12.73 -7.70
N ALA A 393 4.34 13.99 -7.34
CA ALA A 393 2.98 14.45 -7.01
C ALA A 393 2.02 14.25 -8.19
N ARG A 394 2.36 14.72 -9.39
CA ARG A 394 1.52 14.58 -10.61
C ARG A 394 1.25 13.14 -11.02
N HIS A 395 2.14 12.21 -10.67
CA HIS A 395 1.95 10.79 -10.95
C HIS A 395 1.16 10.03 -9.87
N THR A 396 1.14 10.54 -8.63
CA THR A 396 0.61 9.78 -7.49
C THR A 396 -0.60 10.43 -6.80
N TYR A 397 -1.00 11.64 -7.20
CA TYR A 397 -2.21 12.26 -6.66
C TYR A 397 -3.53 11.51 -6.97
N PRO A 398 -3.67 10.65 -8.01
CA PRO A 398 -4.87 9.83 -8.14
C PRO A 398 -5.13 8.95 -6.91
N ASP A 399 -4.07 8.38 -6.31
CA ASP A 399 -4.18 7.64 -5.05
C ASP A 399 -4.61 8.56 -3.89
N PHE A 400 -4.25 9.85 -3.92
CA PHE A 400 -4.71 10.80 -2.92
C PHE A 400 -6.20 11.12 -3.10
N ILE A 401 -6.68 11.30 -4.33
CA ILE A 401 -8.09 11.52 -4.66
C ILE A 401 -8.96 10.31 -4.28
N ALA A 402 -8.46 9.09 -4.52
CA ALA A 402 -9.15 7.85 -4.19
C ALA A 402 -9.52 7.76 -2.70
N ARG A 403 -8.73 8.34 -1.79
CA ARG A 403 -9.02 8.37 -0.34
C ARG A 403 -10.27 9.17 0.03
N PHE A 404 -10.77 9.99 -0.88
CA PHE A 404 -11.97 10.80 -0.71
C PHE A 404 -13.15 10.24 -1.51
N GLY A 405 -13.05 8.99 -1.99
CA GLY A 405 -14.08 8.33 -2.81
C GLY A 405 -14.16 8.84 -4.26
N GLY A 406 -13.09 9.45 -4.78
CA GLY A 406 -13.04 10.02 -6.12
C GLY A 406 -12.13 9.28 -7.10
N GLU A 407 -12.25 9.63 -8.38
CA GLU A 407 -11.32 9.22 -9.43
C GLU A 407 -10.71 10.45 -10.12
N ALA A 408 -9.44 10.35 -10.50
CA ALA A 408 -8.75 11.39 -11.27
C ALA A 408 -9.09 11.23 -12.76
N ALA A 409 -9.67 12.26 -13.39
CA ALA A 409 -10.08 12.24 -14.79
C ALA A 409 -9.12 13.04 -15.70
N HIS A 410 -8.20 13.80 -15.11
CA HIS A 410 -7.36 14.77 -15.82
C HIS A 410 -5.86 14.57 -15.61
N GLN A 411 -5.41 13.39 -15.19
CA GLN A 411 -4.00 13.11 -14.92
C GLN A 411 -3.05 13.44 -16.07
N ASP A 412 -3.37 13.01 -17.29
CA ASP A 412 -2.56 13.33 -18.47
C ASP A 412 -2.45 14.85 -18.68
N SER A 413 -3.58 15.55 -18.51
CA SER A 413 -3.61 17.01 -18.62
C SER A 413 -2.82 17.69 -17.50
N VAL A 414 -2.86 17.19 -16.26
CA VAL A 414 -2.09 17.73 -15.13
C VAL A 414 -0.60 17.50 -15.32
N LEU A 415 -0.21 16.33 -15.84
CA LEU A 415 1.16 16.00 -16.20
C LEU A 415 1.75 16.98 -17.22
N ASP A 416 0.98 17.33 -18.24
CA ASP A 416 1.42 18.23 -19.32
C ASP A 416 1.25 19.72 -19.00
N ASN A 417 0.14 20.09 -18.37
CA ASN A 417 -0.35 21.48 -18.29
C ASN A 417 -0.51 22.02 -16.88
N GLY A 418 -0.12 21.27 -15.84
CA GLY A 418 -0.14 21.77 -14.46
C GLY A 418 0.66 23.07 -14.31
N TYR A 419 0.13 24.02 -13.55
CA TYR A 419 0.60 25.40 -13.51
C TYR A 419 1.99 25.59 -12.86
N GLY A 420 2.19 25.00 -11.68
CA GLY A 420 3.40 25.07 -10.88
C GLY A 420 4.54 24.25 -11.49
N TYR A 421 5.75 24.82 -11.50
CA TYR A 421 6.98 24.18 -11.99
C TYR A 421 6.92 23.64 -13.44
N GLY A 422 5.98 24.13 -14.26
CA GLY A 422 5.69 23.57 -15.58
C GLY A 422 6.91 23.49 -16.51
N THR A 423 7.79 24.50 -16.50
CA THR A 423 9.04 24.48 -17.28
C THR A 423 9.96 23.33 -16.87
N TRP A 424 10.14 23.12 -15.57
CA TRP A 424 11.06 22.12 -15.03
C TRP A 424 10.55 20.72 -15.29
N ILE A 425 9.26 20.47 -15.04
CA ILE A 425 8.61 19.19 -15.30
C ILE A 425 8.63 18.86 -16.79
N ARG A 426 8.31 19.82 -17.66
CA ARG A 426 8.37 19.64 -19.11
C ARG A 426 9.78 19.22 -19.57
N ASN A 427 10.80 19.90 -19.07
CA ASN A 427 12.19 19.61 -19.42
C ASN A 427 12.64 18.25 -18.84
N PHE A 428 12.31 17.93 -17.60
CA PHE A 428 12.63 16.64 -16.98
C PHE A 428 11.98 15.47 -17.74
N ARG A 429 10.69 15.58 -18.07
CA ARG A 429 9.97 14.57 -18.88
C ARG A 429 10.52 14.46 -20.30
N ALA A 430 11.05 15.55 -20.87
CA ALA A 430 11.74 15.50 -22.16
C ALA A 430 13.03 14.65 -22.11
N ILE A 431 13.77 14.67 -20.99
CA ILE A 431 14.91 13.76 -20.77
C ILE A 431 14.42 12.30 -20.82
N LEU A 432 13.39 11.97 -20.02
CA LEU A 432 12.87 10.61 -19.93
C LEU A 432 12.38 10.11 -21.30
N LYS A 433 11.60 10.91 -22.01
CA LYS A 433 11.09 10.61 -23.35
C LYS A 433 12.21 10.40 -24.37
N ARG A 434 13.22 11.27 -24.38
CA ARG A 434 14.37 11.18 -25.31
C ARG A 434 15.13 9.86 -25.14
N HIS A 435 15.30 9.43 -23.90
CA HIS A 435 16.04 8.23 -23.54
C HIS A 435 15.18 6.98 -23.38
N ARG A 436 13.87 7.06 -23.68
CA ARG A 436 12.91 5.95 -23.55
C ARG A 436 12.90 5.36 -22.13
N ILE A 437 13.02 6.22 -21.13
CA ILE A 437 12.92 5.87 -19.72
C ILE A 437 11.45 5.94 -19.34
N ASP A 438 10.96 4.89 -18.70
CA ASP A 438 9.57 4.82 -18.24
C ASP A 438 9.32 5.78 -17.07
N GLU A 439 8.23 6.55 -17.15
CA GLU A 439 7.90 7.54 -16.11
C GLU A 439 7.49 6.85 -14.80
N ALA A 440 6.76 5.72 -14.85
CA ALA A 440 6.35 4.99 -13.64
C ALA A 440 7.57 4.37 -12.92
N GLU A 441 8.52 3.80 -13.66
CA GLU A 441 9.80 3.35 -13.10
C GLU A 441 10.56 4.52 -12.44
N THR A 442 10.54 5.69 -13.06
CA THR A 442 11.19 6.89 -12.52
C THR A 442 10.52 7.33 -11.21
N VAL A 443 9.19 7.29 -11.14
CA VAL A 443 8.45 7.56 -9.90
C VAL A 443 8.87 6.58 -8.80
N GLU A 444 8.88 5.28 -9.06
CA GLU A 444 9.27 4.27 -8.07
C GLU A 444 10.70 4.48 -7.55
N ALA A 445 11.64 4.80 -8.45
CA ALA A 445 13.03 5.02 -8.08
C ALA A 445 13.23 6.30 -7.24
N LEU A 446 12.57 7.41 -7.60
CA LEU A 446 12.80 8.71 -6.99
C LEU A 446 11.91 8.99 -5.78
N ARG A 447 10.71 8.37 -5.69
CA ARG A 447 9.80 8.56 -4.56
C ARG A 447 10.41 8.12 -3.24
N ASP A 448 11.11 6.99 -3.21
CA ASP A 448 11.83 6.54 -2.00
C ASP A 448 12.86 7.58 -1.56
N LYS A 449 13.67 8.08 -2.51
CA LYS A 449 14.70 9.08 -2.24
C LYS A 449 14.12 10.39 -1.75
N LEU A 450 13.07 10.89 -2.40
CA LEU A 450 12.34 12.07 -1.98
C LEU A 450 11.85 11.97 -0.52
N LEU A 451 11.27 10.83 -0.13
CA LEU A 451 10.62 10.68 1.16
C LEU A 451 11.59 10.36 2.31
N ASN A 452 12.66 9.62 2.03
CA ASN A 452 13.52 9.03 3.06
C ASN A 452 14.92 9.66 3.14
N GLU A 453 15.38 10.32 2.08
CA GLU A 453 16.70 10.97 2.05
C GLU A 453 16.62 12.48 2.33
N PRO A 454 17.73 13.11 2.78
CA PRO A 454 17.80 14.56 2.91
C PRO A 454 17.59 15.29 1.58
N TYR A 455 16.83 16.38 1.61
CA TYR A 455 16.45 17.15 0.42
C TYR A 455 17.64 17.62 -0.41
N GLU A 456 18.73 18.04 0.23
CA GLU A 456 19.94 18.50 -0.45
C GLU A 456 20.61 17.43 -1.33
N LYS A 457 20.22 16.15 -1.19
CA LYS A 457 20.74 15.02 -1.97
C LYS A 457 19.76 14.51 -3.03
N VAL A 458 18.49 14.94 -3.01
CA VAL A 458 17.45 14.40 -3.91
C VAL A 458 17.83 14.62 -5.39
N GLY A 459 18.38 15.79 -5.72
CA GLY A 459 18.87 16.07 -7.07
C GLY A 459 20.04 15.17 -7.50
N GLU A 460 20.95 14.85 -6.59
CA GLU A 460 22.08 13.94 -6.84
C GLU A 460 21.57 12.53 -7.18
N TYR A 461 20.59 12.01 -6.42
CA TYR A 461 19.97 10.72 -6.72
C TYR A 461 19.23 10.70 -8.05
N ALA A 462 18.57 11.80 -8.43
CA ALA A 462 17.95 11.91 -9.74
C ALA A 462 18.99 11.87 -10.88
N VAL A 463 20.13 12.55 -10.71
CA VAL A 463 21.25 12.48 -11.66
C VAL A 463 21.81 11.05 -11.75
N GLU A 464 22.04 10.39 -10.61
CA GLU A 464 22.54 9.01 -10.55
C GLU A 464 21.60 8.03 -11.26
N PHE A 465 20.29 8.14 -11.00
CA PHE A 465 19.28 7.34 -11.68
C PHE A 465 19.34 7.53 -13.20
N LEU A 466 19.37 8.77 -13.68
CA LEU A 466 19.45 9.07 -15.12
C LEU A 466 20.75 8.55 -15.74
N LYS A 467 21.89 8.69 -15.06
CA LYS A 467 23.17 8.10 -15.52
C LYS A 467 23.09 6.58 -15.61
N GLY A 468 22.49 5.92 -14.63
CA GLY A 468 22.23 4.48 -14.63
C GLY A 468 21.34 4.04 -15.80
N LYS A 469 20.48 4.93 -16.29
CA LYS A 469 19.64 4.74 -17.49
C LYS A 469 20.31 5.16 -18.81
N GLY A 470 21.59 5.50 -18.78
CA GLY A 470 22.37 5.84 -19.98
C GLY A 470 22.34 7.31 -20.39
N VAL A 471 21.81 8.20 -19.56
CA VAL A 471 21.85 9.66 -19.80
C VAL A 471 23.22 10.21 -19.39
N LYS A 472 24.16 10.26 -20.34
CA LYS A 472 25.57 10.60 -20.05
C LYS A 472 25.76 12.02 -19.49
N ASN A 473 25.01 12.99 -19.98
CA ASN A 473 25.03 14.40 -19.55
C ASN A 473 23.94 14.74 -18.52
N ALA A 474 23.46 13.75 -17.74
CA ALA A 474 22.37 13.96 -16.78
C ALA A 474 22.61 15.11 -15.79
N GLN A 475 23.86 15.34 -15.37
CA GLN A 475 24.21 16.45 -14.48
C GLN A 475 23.87 17.80 -15.12
N GLU A 476 24.36 18.03 -16.34
CA GLU A 476 24.12 19.26 -17.09
C GLU A 476 22.62 19.47 -17.35
N LEU A 477 21.91 18.41 -17.73
CA LEU A 477 20.47 18.49 -18.00
C LEU A 477 19.68 18.84 -16.72
N MET A 478 20.00 18.22 -15.59
CA MET A 478 19.36 18.51 -14.31
C MET A 478 19.71 19.89 -13.75
N GLU A 479 20.84 20.49 -14.15
CA GLU A 479 21.22 21.87 -13.79
C GLU A 479 20.47 22.94 -14.58
N ASN A 480 19.96 22.59 -15.76
CA ASN A 480 19.38 23.54 -16.72
C ASN A 480 17.85 23.34 -16.93
N LEU A 481 17.16 22.68 -16.00
CA LEU A 481 15.72 22.42 -16.09
C LEU A 481 14.86 23.68 -16.20
N ASN A 482 15.36 24.84 -15.79
CA ASN A 482 14.70 26.14 -15.90
C ASN A 482 14.77 26.77 -17.31
N GLU A 483 15.51 26.19 -18.25
CA GLU A 483 15.65 26.75 -19.59
C GLU A 483 14.37 26.70 -20.41
N THR A 484 14.27 27.62 -21.39
CA THR A 484 13.20 27.58 -22.38
C THR A 484 13.22 26.26 -23.15
N LYS A 485 12.05 25.84 -23.67
CA LYS A 485 11.91 24.61 -24.45
C LYS A 485 12.98 24.46 -25.53
N GLN A 486 13.13 25.49 -26.34
CA GLN A 486 14.08 25.49 -27.46
C GLN A 486 15.53 25.33 -27.01
N ARG A 487 15.94 26.00 -25.92
CA ARG A 487 17.32 25.89 -25.40
C ARG A 487 17.57 24.52 -24.79
N PHE A 488 16.61 24.03 -24.01
CA PHE A 488 16.74 22.73 -23.35
C PHE A 488 16.75 21.58 -24.36
N GLU A 489 15.90 21.62 -25.39
CA GLU A 489 15.88 20.64 -26.48
C GLU A 489 17.18 20.60 -27.28
N ALA A 490 17.94 21.71 -27.34
CA ALA A 490 19.27 21.72 -27.96
C ALA A 490 20.35 20.99 -27.13
N ARG A 491 20.08 20.70 -25.84
CA ARG A 491 20.98 19.92 -24.96
C ARG A 491 20.67 18.42 -24.94
N LEU A 492 19.48 18.02 -25.39
CA LEU A 492 18.98 16.63 -25.48
C LEU A 492 19.44 15.92 -26.78
#